data_AF-A0A832XM75-F1
#
_entry.id   AF-A0A832XM75-F1
#
_cell.length_a   1.000
_cell.length_b   1.000
_cell.length_c   1.000
_cell.angle_alpha   90.00
_cell.angle_beta   90.00
_cell.angle_gamma   90.00
#
_symmetry.space_group_name_H-M   'P 1'
#
loop_
_entity.id
_entity.type
_entity.pdbx_description
1 polymer ?
#
loop_
_entity_poly.entity_id
_entity_poly.type
_entity_poly.pdbx_seq_one_letter_code
_entity_poly.pdbx_strand_id
1 'polypeptide(L)'
;MAFENFELDEHGWPVVIAIGLLIGFALLSAFTGFSAVTGRFLDLLLAFRIDFNLAYSLIPIYLNWLVADYYQERRGTSFGNAISNGFMGLWVSMDWFRTAQQRFSVNGDFGFMIGKAIFGIGILTYAGFIIRAAAQGKKIAHFVGRIREVSYVAIMLTPLVYEAVPLDLVTLAAMILFFPIFYGTAELIDYYILPPSKAELAEAEEKA
;
A
#
# COMPACT_ATOMS: atom_id res chain seq x y z
N MET A 1 -29.27 -14.03 24.74
CA MET A 1 -29.43 -13.34 23.44
C MET A 1 -28.35 -13.91 22.56
N ALA A 2 -28.77 -14.66 21.54
CA ALA A 2 -28.02 -15.74 20.92
C ALA A 2 -26.86 -15.25 20.03
N PHE A 3 -25.67 -15.82 20.24
CA PHE A 3 -24.59 -15.89 19.25
C PHE A 3 -24.71 -17.21 18.46
N GLU A 4 -25.93 -17.68 18.21
CA GLU A 4 -26.13 -18.86 17.38
C GLU A 4 -25.98 -18.45 15.92
N ASN A 5 -24.90 -18.96 15.32
CA ASN A 5 -24.57 -18.94 13.89
C ASN A 5 -23.95 -17.64 13.34
N PHE A 6 -22.87 -17.14 13.97
CA PHE A 6 -21.88 -16.36 13.22
C PHE A 6 -20.99 -17.34 12.44
N GLU A 7 -21.51 -17.92 11.37
CA GLU A 7 -20.68 -18.63 10.40
C GLU A 7 -19.84 -17.58 9.68
N LEU A 8 -18.52 -17.61 9.90
CA LEU A 8 -17.58 -16.83 9.12
C LEU A 8 -17.63 -17.40 7.69
N ASP A 9 -18.20 -16.63 6.77
CA ASP A 9 -18.08 -16.91 5.34
C ASP A 9 -16.60 -16.85 4.90
N GLU A 10 -16.31 -17.12 3.63
CA GLU A 10 -14.93 -17.06 3.09
C GLU A 10 -14.26 -15.67 3.29
N HIS A 11 -15.04 -14.62 3.59
CA HIS A 11 -14.58 -13.25 3.83
C HIS A 11 -14.46 -12.89 5.33
N GLY A 12 -15.11 -13.63 6.23
CA GLY A 12 -15.07 -13.40 7.67
C GLY A 12 -13.72 -13.77 8.31
N TRP A 13 -13.02 -14.77 7.80
CA TRP A 13 -11.71 -15.19 8.31
C TRP A 13 -10.62 -14.10 8.20
N PRO A 14 -10.42 -13.45 7.05
CA PRO A 14 -9.53 -12.30 6.92
C PRO A 14 -9.80 -11.19 7.96
N VAL A 15 -11.08 -10.92 8.25
CA VAL A 15 -11.51 -9.90 9.20
C VAL A 15 -11.15 -10.29 10.64
N VAL A 16 -11.41 -11.54 11.04
CA VAL A 16 -11.03 -12.04 12.37
C VAL A 16 -9.51 -11.99 12.56
N ILE A 17 -8.75 -12.35 11.52
CA ILE A 17 -7.29 -12.22 11.51
C ILE A 17 -6.89 -10.75 11.66
N ALA A 18 -7.50 -9.83 10.92
CA ALA A 18 -7.23 -8.39 11.03
C ALA A 18 -7.48 -7.85 12.44
N ILE A 19 -8.62 -8.19 13.05
CA ILE A 19 -8.95 -7.78 14.42
C ILE A 19 -7.95 -8.38 15.42
N GLY A 20 -7.62 -9.67 15.28
CA GLY A 20 -6.62 -10.33 16.12
C GLY A 20 -5.24 -9.69 16.01
N LEU A 21 -4.82 -9.32 14.79
CA LEU A 21 -3.58 -8.59 14.53
C LEU A 21 -3.59 -7.20 15.17
N LEU A 22 -4.69 -6.45 15.06
CA LEU A 22 -4.84 -5.13 15.68
C LEU A 22 -4.78 -5.20 17.21
N ILE A 23 -5.44 -6.19 17.82
CA ILE A 23 -5.39 -6.40 19.29
C ILE A 23 -3.99 -6.83 19.72
N GLY A 24 -3.40 -7.82 19.03
CA GLY A 24 -2.04 -8.27 19.30
C GLY A 24 -1.04 -7.12 19.18
N PHE A 25 -1.21 -6.28 18.16
CA PHE A 25 -0.43 -5.06 17.96
C PHE A 25 -0.58 -4.08 19.12
N ALA A 26 -1.81 -3.75 19.53
CA ALA A 26 -2.07 -2.85 20.65
C ALA A 26 -1.39 -3.35 21.94
N LEU A 27 -1.48 -4.66 22.21
CA LEU A 27 -0.82 -5.28 23.36
C LEU A 27 0.71 -5.24 23.25
N LEU A 28 1.27 -5.53 22.06
CA LEU A 28 2.71 -5.47 21.84
C LEU A 28 3.27 -4.06 21.96
N SER A 29 2.49 -3.03 21.59
CA SER A 29 2.89 -1.62 21.71
C SER A 29 3.09 -1.11 23.12
N ALA A 30 2.58 -1.84 24.13
CA ALA A 30 2.86 -1.56 25.53
C ALA A 30 4.31 -1.95 25.93
N PHE A 31 5.02 -2.74 25.12
CA PHE A 31 6.41 -3.12 25.37
C PHE A 31 7.38 -2.11 24.73
N THR A 32 8.43 -1.76 25.46
CA THR A 32 9.34 -0.64 25.15
C THR A 32 10.03 -0.70 23.79
N GLY A 33 10.25 -1.88 23.22
CA GLY A 33 10.84 -2.04 21.88
C GLY A 33 9.85 -1.85 20.72
N PHE A 34 8.56 -2.09 20.96
CA PHE A 34 7.53 -2.07 19.91
C PHE A 34 6.94 -0.67 19.71
N SER A 35 6.99 0.18 20.72
CA SER A 35 6.60 1.59 20.61
C SER A 35 7.44 2.34 19.58
N ALA A 36 8.74 2.04 19.48
CA ALA A 36 9.63 2.62 18.47
C ALA A 36 9.24 2.20 17.04
N VAL A 37 8.94 0.92 16.83
CA VAL A 37 8.48 0.38 15.55
C VAL A 37 7.12 0.99 15.18
N THR A 38 6.25 1.16 16.17
CA THR A 38 4.93 1.79 16.00
C THR A 38 5.03 3.26 15.61
N GLY A 39 5.82 4.05 16.34
CA GLY A 39 6.09 5.44 15.99
C GLY A 39 6.66 5.55 14.59
N ARG A 40 7.60 4.66 14.24
CA ARG A 40 8.20 4.63 12.91
C ARG A 40 7.19 4.34 11.79
N PHE A 41 6.24 3.44 12.01
CA PHE A 41 5.17 3.20 11.04
C PHE A 41 4.29 4.42 10.84
N LEU A 42 3.89 5.10 11.92
CA LEU A 42 3.11 6.33 11.83
C LEU A 42 3.88 7.44 11.12
N ASP A 43 5.20 7.53 11.34
CA ASP A 43 6.07 8.45 10.62
C ASP A 43 6.12 8.15 9.13
N LEU A 44 6.18 6.87 8.72
CA LEU A 44 6.13 6.46 7.33
C LEU A 44 4.77 6.80 6.69
N LEU A 45 3.67 6.43 7.37
CA LEU A 45 2.31 6.65 6.87
C LEU A 45 2.00 8.15 6.72
N LEU A 46 2.42 8.97 7.68
CA LEU A 46 2.10 10.40 7.71
C LEU A 46 3.30 11.28 7.35
N ALA A 47 4.27 10.76 6.59
CA ALA A 47 5.55 11.44 6.32
C ALA A 47 5.41 12.81 5.62
N PHE A 48 4.31 13.06 4.92
CA PHE A 48 4.03 14.38 4.33
C PHE A 48 3.92 15.50 5.39
N ARG A 49 3.70 15.15 6.67
CA ARG A 49 3.75 16.10 7.79
C ARG A 49 5.18 16.57 8.11
N ILE A 50 6.19 15.79 7.73
CA ILE A 50 7.61 16.06 7.95
C ILE A 50 8.15 16.91 6.79
N ASP A 51 7.86 16.50 5.56
CA ASP A 51 8.19 17.24 4.35
C ASP A 51 6.99 17.23 3.38
N PHE A 52 6.41 18.41 3.14
CA PHE A 52 5.22 18.53 2.31
C PHE A 52 5.49 18.19 0.84
N ASN A 53 6.75 18.17 0.38
CA ASN A 53 7.07 17.73 -0.98
C ASN A 53 6.69 16.27 -1.23
N LEU A 54 6.61 15.43 -0.19
CA LEU A 54 6.13 14.06 -0.32
C LEU A 54 4.66 13.99 -0.76
N ALA A 55 3.88 15.05 -0.52
CA ALA A 55 2.47 15.10 -0.90
C ALA A 55 2.27 14.91 -2.42
N TYR A 56 3.23 15.32 -3.25
CA TYR A 56 3.18 15.12 -4.71
C TYR A 56 3.12 13.65 -5.12
N SER A 57 3.74 12.76 -4.33
CA SER A 57 3.66 11.31 -4.52
C SER A 57 2.56 10.69 -3.67
N LEU A 58 2.53 11.00 -2.37
CA LEU A 58 1.66 10.32 -1.41
C LEU A 58 0.18 10.61 -1.62
N ILE A 59 -0.24 11.84 -1.97
CA ILE A 59 -1.65 12.15 -2.18
C ILE A 59 -2.23 11.35 -3.37
N PRO A 60 -1.61 11.35 -4.57
CA PRO A 60 -2.07 10.49 -5.66
C PRO A 60 -2.12 9.01 -5.29
N ILE A 61 -1.12 8.50 -4.56
CA ILE A 61 -1.12 7.10 -4.10
C ILE A 61 -2.32 6.83 -3.19
N TYR A 62 -2.54 7.66 -2.17
CA TYR A 62 -3.66 7.50 -1.23
C TYR A 62 -5.03 7.58 -1.92
N LEU A 63 -5.20 8.55 -2.82
CA LEU A 63 -6.45 8.70 -3.57
C LEU A 63 -6.69 7.52 -4.50
N ASN A 64 -5.66 7.07 -5.23
CA ASN A 64 -5.79 5.92 -6.12
C ASN A 64 -6.03 4.63 -5.35
N TRP A 65 -5.36 4.45 -4.19
CA TRP A 65 -5.65 3.33 -3.30
C TRP A 65 -7.10 3.35 -2.88
N LEU A 66 -7.59 4.44 -2.29
CA LEU A 66 -8.98 4.53 -1.82
C LEU A 66 -10.00 4.25 -2.94
N VAL A 67 -9.80 4.85 -4.12
CA VAL A 67 -10.72 4.72 -5.26
C VAL A 67 -10.65 3.32 -5.86
N ALA A 68 -9.46 2.79 -6.12
CA ALA A 68 -9.31 1.47 -6.72
C ALA A 68 -9.70 0.35 -5.75
N ASP A 69 -9.41 0.48 -4.46
CA ASP A 69 -9.81 -0.54 -3.49
C ASP A 69 -11.35 -0.64 -3.44
N TYR A 70 -12.03 0.50 -3.27
CA TYR A 70 -13.48 0.55 -3.17
C TYR A 70 -14.20 0.16 -4.48
N TYR A 71 -13.76 0.66 -5.64
CA TYR A 71 -14.48 0.44 -6.90
C TYR A 71 -13.95 -0.72 -7.74
N GLN A 72 -12.70 -1.15 -7.54
CA GLN A 72 -12.02 -2.09 -8.43
C GLN A 72 -11.67 -3.42 -7.76
N GLU A 73 -11.15 -3.43 -6.52
CA GLU A 73 -10.69 -4.68 -5.90
C GLU A 73 -11.82 -5.55 -5.35
N ARG A 74 -12.94 -4.97 -4.93
CA ARG A 74 -14.11 -5.75 -4.49
C ARG A 74 -14.65 -6.73 -5.52
N ARG A 75 -14.42 -6.44 -6.81
CA ARG A 75 -14.85 -7.28 -7.95
C ARG A 75 -13.74 -8.18 -8.48
N GLY A 76 -12.60 -8.20 -7.79
CA GLY A 76 -11.35 -8.80 -8.26
C GLY A 76 -10.57 -7.85 -9.16
N THR A 77 -9.25 -7.81 -8.98
CA THR A 77 -8.36 -7.01 -9.80
C THR A 77 -8.46 -7.46 -11.25
N SER A 78 -8.97 -6.63 -12.17
CA SER A 78 -8.95 -6.92 -13.61
C SER A 78 -7.55 -6.64 -14.19
N PHE A 79 -7.27 -7.11 -15.42
CA PHE A 79 -6.05 -6.70 -16.12
C PHE A 79 -5.98 -5.18 -16.33
N GLY A 80 -7.11 -4.53 -16.58
CA GLY A 80 -7.18 -3.07 -16.70
C GLY A 80 -6.80 -2.37 -15.39
N ASN A 81 -7.28 -2.90 -14.25
CA ASN A 81 -6.96 -2.39 -12.92
C ASN A 81 -5.45 -2.56 -12.64
N ALA A 82 -4.90 -3.74 -12.92
CA ALA A 82 -3.47 -4.01 -12.77
C ALA A 82 -2.60 -3.05 -13.61
N ILE A 83 -3.00 -2.77 -14.86
CA ILE A 83 -2.31 -1.78 -15.72
C ILE A 83 -2.39 -0.39 -15.09
N SER A 84 -3.57 0.04 -14.63
CA SER A 84 -3.77 1.35 -13.98
C SER A 84 -2.90 1.49 -12.73
N ASN A 85 -2.81 0.45 -11.91
CA ASN A 85 -1.93 0.42 -10.73
C ASN A 85 -0.45 0.44 -11.13
N GLY A 86 -0.08 -0.23 -12.23
CA GLY A 86 1.25 -0.11 -12.82
C GLY A 86 1.59 1.33 -13.23
N PHE A 87 0.67 2.08 -13.81
CA PHE A 87 0.87 3.51 -14.13
C PHE A 87 1.10 4.36 -12.87
N MET A 88 0.47 4.03 -11.75
CA MET A 88 0.79 4.67 -10.47
C MET A 88 2.25 4.42 -10.07
N GLY A 89 2.74 3.19 -10.23
CA GLY A 89 4.16 2.88 -10.01
C GLY A 89 5.09 3.69 -10.94
N LEU A 90 4.71 3.87 -12.22
CA LEU A 90 5.47 4.74 -13.13
C LEU A 90 5.53 6.19 -12.63
N TRP A 91 4.39 6.76 -12.21
CA TRP A 91 4.32 8.11 -11.64
C TRP A 91 5.27 8.29 -10.46
N VAL A 92 5.20 7.37 -9.49
CA VAL A 92 6.04 7.40 -8.29
C VAL A 92 7.53 7.28 -8.66
N SER A 93 7.88 6.40 -9.59
CA SER A 93 9.28 6.26 -10.03
C SER A 93 9.82 7.54 -10.67
N MET A 94 9.03 8.22 -11.51
CA MET A 94 9.41 9.49 -12.14
C MET A 94 9.63 10.58 -11.09
N ASP A 95 8.74 10.66 -10.10
CA ASP A 95 8.89 11.59 -8.99
C ASP A 95 10.14 11.31 -8.16
N TRP A 96 10.47 10.05 -7.92
CA TRP A 96 11.69 9.66 -7.22
C TRP A 96 12.96 10.04 -7.99
N PHE A 97 12.99 9.85 -9.31
CA PHE A 97 14.10 10.33 -10.16
C PHE A 97 14.22 11.86 -10.13
N ARG A 98 13.09 12.56 -10.20
CA ARG A 98 13.05 14.03 -10.08
C ARG A 98 13.65 14.48 -8.75
N THR A 99 13.25 13.87 -7.63
CA THR A 99 13.79 14.20 -6.30
C THR A 99 15.28 13.87 -6.17
N ALA A 100 15.72 12.74 -6.71
CA ALA A 100 17.14 12.37 -6.75
C ALA A 100 17.98 13.41 -7.52
N GLN A 101 17.51 13.83 -8.70
CA GLN A 101 18.18 14.83 -9.53
C GLN A 101 18.20 16.21 -8.87
N GLN A 102 17.08 16.64 -8.27
CA GLN A 102 17.01 17.94 -7.61
C GLN A 102 17.99 18.02 -6.44
N ARG A 103 18.03 17.00 -5.59
CA ARG A 103 18.97 16.96 -4.46
C ARG A 103 20.43 16.91 -4.92
N PHE A 104 20.72 16.14 -5.97
CA PHE A 104 22.05 16.15 -6.58
C PHE A 104 22.44 17.53 -7.10
N SER A 105 21.52 18.24 -7.77
CA SER A 105 21.80 19.57 -8.31
C SER A 105 22.11 20.62 -7.24
N VAL A 106 21.60 20.43 -6.01
CA VAL A 106 21.84 21.34 -4.88
C VAL A 106 23.11 20.97 -4.12
N ASN A 107 23.31 19.68 -3.82
CA ASN A 107 24.35 19.24 -2.88
C ASN A 107 25.55 18.57 -3.55
N GLY A 108 25.48 18.23 -4.83
CA GLY A 108 26.52 17.48 -5.55
C GLY A 108 26.74 16.04 -5.05
N ASP A 109 25.86 15.52 -4.18
CA ASP A 109 26.02 14.19 -3.58
C ASP A 109 25.61 13.09 -4.57
N PHE A 110 26.62 12.54 -5.25
CA PHE A 110 26.47 11.47 -6.22
C PHE A 110 26.05 10.13 -5.58
N GLY A 111 26.51 9.86 -4.35
CA GLY A 111 26.16 8.64 -3.62
C GLY A 111 24.68 8.62 -3.27
N PHE A 112 24.16 9.74 -2.78
CA PHE A 112 22.72 9.94 -2.58
C PHE A 112 21.95 9.71 -3.89
N MET A 113 22.37 10.34 -4.99
CA MET A 113 21.68 10.24 -6.28
C MET A 113 21.59 8.79 -6.76
N ILE A 114 22.71 8.04 -6.72
CA ILE A 114 22.73 6.62 -7.12
C ILE A 114 21.82 5.80 -6.20
N GLY A 115 21.93 5.99 -4.89
CA GLY A 115 21.12 5.26 -3.91
C GLY A 115 19.62 5.42 -4.17
N LYS A 116 19.16 6.65 -4.43
CA LYS A 116 17.75 6.92 -4.74
C LYS A 116 17.36 6.46 -6.14
N ALA A 117 18.25 6.57 -7.12
CA ALA A 117 18.02 6.06 -8.46
C ALA A 117 17.79 4.54 -8.48
N ILE A 118 18.45 3.77 -7.59
CA ILE A 118 18.20 2.33 -7.45
C ILE A 118 16.74 2.06 -7.03
N PHE A 119 16.20 2.81 -6.06
CA PHE A 119 14.79 2.70 -5.68
C PHE A 119 13.86 3.08 -6.85
N GLY A 120 14.17 4.16 -7.55
CA GLY A 120 13.43 4.60 -8.75
C GLY A 120 13.40 3.53 -9.83
N ILE A 121 14.55 2.92 -10.15
CA ILE A 121 14.68 1.83 -11.13
C ILE A 121 13.92 0.59 -10.67
N GLY A 122 13.96 0.27 -9.37
CA GLY A 122 13.24 -0.85 -8.78
C GLY A 122 11.73 -0.74 -9.01
N ILE A 123 11.14 0.39 -8.65
CA ILE A 123 9.70 0.63 -8.86
C ILE A 123 9.35 0.76 -10.34
N LEU A 124 10.20 1.40 -11.16
CA LEU A 124 9.99 1.48 -12.60
C LEU A 124 9.93 0.09 -13.25
N THR A 125 10.85 -0.80 -12.84
CA THR A 125 10.92 -2.19 -13.35
C THR A 125 9.71 -2.98 -12.87
N TYR A 126 9.33 -2.83 -11.61
CA TYR A 126 8.13 -3.45 -11.04
C TYR A 126 6.85 -3.01 -11.77
N ALA A 127 6.66 -1.71 -11.97
CA ALA A 127 5.54 -1.13 -12.70
C ALA A 127 5.50 -1.63 -14.15
N GLY A 128 6.63 -1.59 -14.85
CA GLY A 128 6.74 -2.11 -16.22
C GLY A 128 6.45 -3.61 -16.31
N PHE A 129 6.87 -4.39 -15.31
CA PHE A 129 6.55 -5.81 -15.21
C PHE A 129 5.05 -6.05 -15.06
N ILE A 130 4.36 -5.33 -14.16
CA ILE A 130 2.89 -5.44 -13.98
C ILE A 130 2.18 -5.12 -15.29
N ILE A 131 2.49 -3.98 -15.90
CA ILE A 131 1.85 -3.54 -17.15
C ILE A 131 2.05 -4.58 -18.25
N ARG A 132 3.28 -5.07 -18.42
CA ARG A 132 3.59 -6.12 -19.41
C ARG A 132 2.84 -7.42 -19.12
N ALA A 133 2.83 -7.87 -17.86
CA ALA A 133 2.17 -9.11 -17.49
C ALA A 133 0.66 -9.02 -17.71
N ALA A 134 0.04 -7.89 -17.35
CA ALA A 134 -1.38 -7.64 -17.54
C ALA A 134 -1.77 -7.54 -19.02
N ALA A 135 -0.97 -6.83 -19.83
CA ALA A 135 -1.18 -6.76 -21.28
C ALA A 135 -1.06 -8.13 -21.98
N GLN A 136 -0.29 -9.04 -21.39
CA GLN A 136 -0.15 -10.43 -21.85
C GLN A 136 -1.23 -11.37 -21.29
N GLY A 137 -2.19 -10.88 -20.50
CA GLY A 137 -3.22 -11.71 -19.88
C GLY A 137 -2.67 -12.72 -18.86
N LYS A 138 -1.50 -12.46 -18.26
CA LYS A 138 -0.88 -13.40 -17.32
C LYS A 138 -1.52 -13.28 -15.94
N LYS A 139 -1.94 -14.42 -15.38
CA LYS A 139 -2.56 -14.50 -14.04
C LYS A 139 -1.75 -13.84 -12.93
N ILE A 140 -0.42 -13.82 -13.03
CA ILE A 140 0.45 -13.17 -12.04
C ILE A 140 0.12 -11.68 -11.86
N ALA A 141 -0.35 -10.99 -12.91
CA ALA A 141 -0.73 -9.58 -12.85
C ALA A 141 -1.90 -9.32 -11.90
N HIS A 142 -2.78 -10.30 -11.68
CA HIS A 142 -3.86 -10.18 -10.71
C HIS A 142 -3.38 -10.20 -9.26
N PHE A 143 -2.20 -10.79 -9.00
CA PHE A 143 -1.63 -10.87 -7.66
C PHE A 143 -0.68 -9.71 -7.39
N VAL A 144 0.27 -9.47 -8.30
CA VAL A 144 1.28 -8.41 -8.11
C VAL A 144 0.76 -7.02 -8.48
N GLY A 145 -0.29 -6.94 -9.30
CA GLY A 145 -0.85 -5.68 -9.76
C GLY A 145 -1.98 -5.14 -8.87
N ARG A 146 -2.23 -5.77 -7.73
CA ARG A 146 -3.21 -5.33 -6.74
C ARG A 146 -2.83 -3.95 -6.18
N ILE A 147 -3.81 -3.08 -6.02
CA ILE A 147 -3.56 -1.70 -5.60
C ILE A 147 -3.07 -1.64 -4.16
N ARG A 148 -3.51 -2.54 -3.28
CA ARG A 148 -3.08 -2.54 -1.88
C ARG A 148 -1.58 -2.74 -1.76
N GLU A 149 -1.03 -3.68 -2.52
CA GLU A 149 0.38 -4.04 -2.58
C GLU A 149 1.20 -2.91 -3.21
N VAL A 150 0.76 -2.41 -4.37
CA VAL A 150 1.43 -1.31 -5.06
C VAL A 150 1.47 -0.05 -4.17
N SER A 151 0.33 0.29 -3.55
CA SER A 151 0.20 1.47 -2.71
C SER A 151 1.00 1.32 -1.42
N TYR A 152 0.97 0.15 -0.78
CA TYR A 152 1.74 -0.09 0.42
C TYR A 152 3.24 0.11 0.18
N VAL A 153 3.77 -0.52 -0.86
CA VAL A 153 5.19 -0.39 -1.23
C VAL A 153 5.53 1.07 -1.52
N ALA A 154 4.70 1.77 -2.28
CA ALA A 154 4.93 3.17 -2.62
C ALA A 154 4.85 4.11 -1.40
N ILE A 155 3.87 3.93 -0.51
CA ILE A 155 3.71 4.69 0.74
C ILE A 155 4.91 4.47 1.65
N MET A 156 5.37 3.24 1.81
CA MET A 156 6.45 2.92 2.74
C MET A 156 7.83 3.34 2.23
N LEU A 157 8.06 3.30 0.92
CA LEU A 157 9.37 3.65 0.34
C LEU A 157 9.53 5.14 0.03
N THR A 158 8.45 5.86 -0.28
CA THR A 158 8.53 7.30 -0.62
C THR A 158 9.24 8.13 0.47
N PRO A 159 8.93 7.97 1.78
CA PRO A 159 9.63 8.70 2.85
C PRO A 159 11.12 8.43 2.92
N LEU A 160 11.56 7.23 2.52
CA LEU A 160 12.97 6.85 2.50
C LEU A 160 13.70 7.48 1.32
N VAL A 161 13.01 7.62 0.18
CA VAL A 161 13.56 8.29 -1.00
C VAL A 161 13.74 9.78 -0.74
N TYR A 162 12.80 10.39 -0.03
CA TYR A 162 12.84 11.80 0.36
C TYR A 162 13.70 12.09 1.60
N GLU A 163 14.17 11.05 2.31
CA GLU A 163 14.89 11.15 3.59
C GLU A 163 14.10 11.82 4.72
N ALA A 164 12.76 11.82 4.61
CA ALA A 164 11.89 12.18 5.73
C ALA A 164 12.01 11.17 6.89
N VAL A 165 12.38 9.92 6.57
CA VAL A 165 12.57 8.84 7.52
C VAL A 165 13.86 8.06 7.18
N PRO A 166 14.76 7.79 8.16
CA PRO A 166 16.01 7.08 7.87
C PRO A 166 15.79 5.59 7.60
N LEU A 167 16.61 5.02 6.71
CA LEU A 167 16.65 3.58 6.43
C LEU A 167 17.50 2.87 7.51
N ASP A 168 16.84 2.44 8.58
CA ASP A 168 17.43 1.69 9.68
C ASP A 168 16.64 0.38 9.92
N LEU A 169 17.11 -0.47 10.85
CA LEU A 169 16.44 -1.74 11.17
C LEU A 169 15.03 -1.53 11.74
N VAL A 170 14.77 -0.41 12.42
CA VAL A 170 13.45 -0.10 12.99
C VAL A 170 12.48 0.23 11.87
N THR A 171 12.91 0.99 10.87
CA THR A 171 12.16 1.25 9.64
C THR A 171 11.83 -0.02 8.89
N LEU A 172 12.82 -0.89 8.66
CA LEU A 172 12.59 -2.17 7.98
C LEU A 172 11.61 -3.05 8.76
N ALA A 173 11.76 -3.13 10.08
CA ALA A 173 10.82 -3.85 10.93
C ALA A 173 9.41 -3.26 10.85
N ALA A 174 9.27 -1.93 10.86
CA ALA A 174 7.98 -1.26 10.72
C ALA A 174 7.32 -1.61 9.37
N MET A 175 8.06 -1.52 8.27
CA MET A 175 7.54 -1.86 6.94
C MET A 175 7.11 -3.33 6.81
N ILE A 176 7.78 -4.26 7.48
CA ILE A 176 7.43 -5.69 7.38
C ILE A 176 6.28 -6.03 8.33
N LEU A 177 6.36 -5.60 9.59
CA LEU A 177 5.40 -5.98 10.63
C LEU A 177 4.03 -5.32 10.44
N PHE A 178 3.97 -4.16 9.80
CA PHE A 178 2.71 -3.47 9.56
C PHE A 178 2.04 -3.82 8.24
N PHE A 179 2.67 -4.60 7.37
CA PHE A 179 2.03 -5.03 6.13
C PHE A 179 0.73 -5.81 6.40
N PRO A 180 0.70 -6.82 7.29
CA PRO A 180 -0.54 -7.51 7.63
C PRO A 180 -1.60 -6.61 8.25
N ILE A 181 -1.18 -5.59 9.01
CA ILE A 181 -2.08 -4.66 9.70
C ILE A 181 -2.72 -3.71 8.68
N PHE A 182 -1.92 -3.12 7.79
CA PHE A 182 -2.40 -2.28 6.71
C PHE A 182 -3.42 -3.04 5.85
N TYR A 183 -3.05 -4.26 5.46
CA TYR A 183 -3.90 -5.12 4.64
C TYR A 183 -5.20 -5.49 5.36
N GLY A 184 -5.10 -5.98 6.60
CA GLY A 184 -6.27 -6.35 7.40
C GLY A 184 -7.18 -5.15 7.70
N THR A 185 -6.63 -3.96 7.88
CA THR A 185 -7.42 -2.73 8.06
C THR A 185 -8.18 -2.36 6.79
N ALA A 186 -7.54 -2.47 5.62
CA ALA A 186 -8.22 -2.26 4.33
C ALA A 186 -9.40 -3.23 4.17
N GLU A 187 -9.18 -4.52 4.45
CA GLU A 187 -10.23 -5.54 4.41
C GLU A 187 -11.39 -5.24 5.37
N LEU A 188 -11.06 -4.77 6.59
CA LEU A 188 -12.06 -4.43 7.61
C LEU A 188 -12.90 -3.22 7.19
N ILE A 189 -12.25 -2.18 6.65
CA ILE A 189 -12.94 -1.01 6.09
C ILE A 189 -13.87 -1.46 4.97
N ASP A 190 -13.37 -2.35 4.10
CA ASP A 190 -14.15 -2.83 2.98
C ASP A 190 -15.38 -3.64 3.43
N TYR A 191 -15.21 -4.54 4.38
CA TYR A 191 -16.28 -5.44 4.80
C TYR A 191 -17.35 -4.75 5.66
N TYR A 192 -16.96 -3.86 6.58
CA TYR A 192 -17.91 -3.29 7.56
C TYR A 192 -18.31 -1.84 7.33
N ILE A 193 -17.42 -1.01 6.81
CA ILE A 193 -17.63 0.45 6.78
C ILE A 193 -18.29 0.87 5.48
N LEU A 194 -17.82 0.28 4.38
CA LEU A 194 -18.18 0.69 3.04
C LEU A 194 -19.30 -0.23 2.52
N PRO A 195 -20.54 0.28 2.36
CA PRO A 195 -21.70 -0.54 1.98
C PRO A 195 -21.47 -1.21 0.62
N PRO A 196 -22.10 -2.37 0.36
CA PRO A 196 -22.00 -3.02 -0.93
C PRO A 196 -22.50 -2.07 -2.02
N SER A 197 -21.77 -1.98 -3.12
CA SER A 197 -22.13 -1.11 -4.23
C SER A 197 -23.43 -1.60 -4.87
N LYS A 198 -24.24 -0.70 -5.44
CA LYS A 198 -25.48 -1.09 -6.14
C LYS A 198 -25.24 -2.12 -7.25
N ALA A 199 -24.06 -2.11 -7.85
CA ALA A 199 -23.66 -3.09 -8.85
C ALA A 199 -23.32 -4.46 -8.24
N GLU A 200 -22.75 -4.52 -7.03
CA GLU A 200 -22.57 -5.79 -6.30
C GLU A 200 -23.91 -6.40 -5.91
N LEU A 201 -24.86 -5.57 -5.48
CA LEU A 201 -26.22 -6.02 -5.18
C LEU A 201 -26.94 -6.55 -6.43
N ALA A 202 -26.81 -5.85 -7.57
CA ALA A 202 -27.39 -6.30 -8.84
C ALA A 202 -26.77 -7.63 -9.34
N GLU A 203 -25.45 -7.81 -9.21
CA GLU A 203 -24.79 -9.07 -9.56
C GLU A 203 -25.16 -10.22 -8.62
N ALA A 204 -25.39 -9.94 -7.34
CA ALA A 204 -25.85 -10.92 -6.37
C ALA A 204 -27.29 -11.37 -6.64
N GLU A 205 -28.16 -10.43 -7.03
CA GLU A 205 -29.54 -10.72 -7.45
C GLU A 205 -29.60 -11.52 -8.77
N GLU A 206 -28.67 -11.31 -9.70
CA GLU A 206 -28.61 -12.06 -10.97
C GLU A 206 -28.09 -13.50 -10.77
N LYS A 207 -27.34 -13.75 -9.70
CA LYS A 207 -26.79 -15.08 -9.35
C LYS A 207 -27.69 -15.89 -8.41
N ALA A 208 -28.73 -15.29 -7.82
CA ALA A 208 -29.67 -15.91 -6.88
C ALA A 208 -30.92 -16.46 -7.61
#